data_AF-A0A0A9DLK8-F1
#
_entry.id   AF-A0A0A9DLK8-F1
#
_cell.length_a   1.000
_cell.length_b   1.000
_cell.length_c   1.000
_cell.angle_alpha   90.00
_cell.angle_beta   90.00
_cell.angle_gamma   90.00
#
_symmetry.space_group_name_H-M   'P 1'
#
loop_
_entity.id
_entity.type
_entity.pdbx_description
1 polymer ?
#
loop_
_entity_poly.entity_id
_entity_poly.type
_entity_poly.pdbx_seq_one_letter_code
_entity_poly.pdbx_strand_id
1 'polypeptide(L)'
;MELPVSDVGTDDGVLLRWKAVFGSTLQSCVILGGTKVDRAGPHAPSAAAAAAAADPESAAGDDSGSIPESFYTNGGLKLRVVWTISSLIAAATRHYLLREIVKEHPTLERVALTDAHGQGTLSMGRDQLREFRDKPLAAAAAAANRTQVPACNMKLRYAPLLDLSDGTRIHGATLVVIKPVGEAGCIGGGRKDLDEFVAGAFDGPYREAVGALSKRRTYLLEMNGF
;
A
#
# COMPACT_ATOMS: atom_id res chain seq x y z
N MET A 1 1.92 18.95 -0.34
CA MET A 1 2.46 19.43 0.95
C MET A 1 3.15 18.26 1.61
N GLU A 2 4.37 18.47 2.11
CA GLU A 2 5.15 17.43 2.79
C GLU A 2 4.97 17.56 4.30
N LEU A 3 4.77 16.44 4.99
CA LEU A 3 4.63 16.38 6.46
C LEU A 3 5.92 15.83 7.08
N PRO A 4 6.29 16.26 8.30
CA PRO A 4 7.39 15.67 9.04
C PRO A 4 7.14 14.16 9.27
N VAL A 5 8.23 13.39 9.31
CA VAL A 5 8.25 11.92 9.29
C VAL A 5 7.24 11.32 10.27
N SER A 6 6.24 10.60 9.74
CA SER A 6 5.46 9.65 10.52
C SER A 6 6.21 8.32 10.51
N ASP A 7 6.95 8.09 11.59
CA ASP A 7 7.87 6.98 11.84
C ASP A 7 7.21 5.61 11.60
N VAL A 8 7.44 5.06 10.40
CA VAL A 8 7.67 3.62 10.28
C VAL A 8 9.12 3.50 9.86
N GLY A 9 10.03 3.56 10.83
CA GLY A 9 11.42 3.17 10.67
C GLY A 9 11.44 1.83 9.95
N THR A 10 11.86 1.87 8.70
CA THR A 10 12.13 0.66 7.92
C THR A 10 13.62 0.42 8.06
N ASP A 11 14.00 -0.78 8.50
CA ASP A 11 15.41 -1.17 8.54
C ASP A 11 16.04 -1.00 7.15
N ASP A 12 17.36 -0.79 7.10
CA ASP A 12 18.09 -0.62 5.84
C ASP A 12 17.75 -1.74 4.85
N GLY A 13 17.20 -1.34 3.69
CA GLY A 13 16.84 -2.24 2.60
C GLY A 13 15.39 -2.74 2.62
N VAL A 14 14.60 -2.48 3.66
CA VAL A 14 13.15 -2.77 3.66
C VAL A 14 12.42 -1.79 2.73
N LEU A 15 11.54 -2.32 1.88
CA LEU A 15 10.60 -1.52 1.09
C LEU A 15 9.26 -1.46 1.81
N LEU A 16 8.78 -0.24 2.05
CA LEU A 16 7.39 -0.01 2.38
C LEU A 16 6.92 1.21 1.59
N ARG A 17 5.84 1.07 0.84
CA ARG A 17 5.15 2.18 0.18
C ARG A 17 3.66 2.02 0.31
N TRP A 18 2.95 3.11 0.51
CA TRP A 18 1.49 3.08 0.56
C TRP A 18 0.85 4.31 -0.09
N LYS A 19 -0.33 4.11 -0.64
CA LYS A 19 -1.19 5.17 -1.17
C LYS A 19 -2.62 4.95 -0.71
N ALA A 20 -3.20 5.97 -0.11
CA ALA A 20 -4.56 5.94 0.39
C ALA A 20 -5.42 7.06 -0.22
N VAL A 21 -6.68 6.73 -0.50
CA VAL A 21 -7.72 7.67 -0.91
C VAL A 21 -8.72 7.77 0.22
N PHE A 22 -9.06 8.99 0.59
CA PHE A 22 -10.05 9.30 1.61
C PHE A 22 -11.11 10.22 1.04
N GLY A 23 -12.37 10.01 1.45
CA GLY A 23 -13.45 10.99 1.43
C GLY A 23 -13.65 11.50 2.85
N SER A 24 -14.83 11.29 3.44
CA SER A 24 -15.06 11.45 4.89
C SER A 24 -14.39 10.37 5.73
N THR A 25 -14.19 9.19 5.13
CA THR A 25 -13.50 8.04 5.69
C THR A 25 -12.55 7.44 4.65
N LEU A 26 -11.75 6.45 5.03
CA LEU A 26 -10.92 5.70 4.10
C LEU A 26 -11.80 5.13 2.99
N GLN A 27 -11.45 5.33 1.71
CA GLN A 27 -12.14 4.74 0.56
C GLN A 27 -11.36 3.56 -0.03
N SER A 28 -10.03 3.69 -0.09
CA SER A 28 -9.13 2.62 -0.54
C SER A 28 -7.70 2.88 -0.08
N CYS A 29 -6.94 1.82 0.19
CA CYS A 29 -5.50 1.90 0.44
C CYS A 29 -4.76 0.78 -0.30
N VAL A 30 -3.61 1.09 -0.89
CA VAL A 30 -2.71 0.12 -1.51
C VAL A 30 -1.37 0.20 -0.79
N ILE A 31 -0.86 -0.95 -0.37
CA ILE A 31 0.44 -1.08 0.30
C ILE A 31 1.30 -2.03 -0.51
N LEU A 32 2.50 -1.59 -0.87
CA LEU A 32 3.56 -2.39 -1.46
C LEU A 32 4.69 -2.52 -0.43
N GLY A 33 5.05 -3.75 -0.07
CA GLY A 33 6.10 -4.06 0.88
C GLY A 33 7.11 -5.05 0.32
N GLY A 34 8.32 -5.03 0.86
CA GLY A 34 9.39 -5.99 0.58
C GLY A 34 10.34 -6.05 1.77
N THR A 35 10.73 -7.25 2.18
CA THR A 35 11.59 -7.45 3.37
C THR A 35 13.04 -7.08 3.09
N LYS A 36 13.43 -7.04 1.82
CA LYS A 36 14.74 -6.58 1.36
C LYS A 36 14.65 -6.16 -0.11
N VAL A 37 15.36 -5.10 -0.47
CA VAL A 37 15.53 -4.66 -1.87
C VAL A 37 16.99 -4.67 -2.23
N ASP A 38 17.35 -5.49 -3.20
CA ASP A 38 18.67 -5.48 -3.81
C ASP A 38 18.58 -4.70 -5.13
N ARG A 39 19.33 -3.62 -5.27
CA ARG A 39 19.43 -2.87 -6.54
C ARG A 39 20.69 -3.30 -7.28
N ALA A 40 20.56 -3.58 -8.58
CA ALA A 40 21.73 -3.66 -9.45
C ALA A 40 22.42 -2.28 -9.48
N GLY A 41 23.67 -2.21 -9.02
CA GLY A 41 24.46 -0.98 -9.12
C GLY A 41 24.74 -0.63 -10.60
N PRO A 42 25.08 0.64 -10.92
CA PRO A 42 25.42 1.07 -12.28
C PRO A 42 26.67 0.38 -12.90
N HIS A 43 27.31 -0.53 -12.17
CA HIS A 43 28.49 -1.30 -12.60
C HIS A 43 28.37 -2.81 -12.36
N ALA A 44 27.18 -3.39 -12.47
CA ALA A 44 27.09 -4.85 -12.63
C ALA A 44 27.19 -5.19 -14.13
N PRO A 45 28.18 -5.97 -14.59
CA PRO A 45 28.19 -6.45 -15.96
C PRO A 45 26.94 -7.31 -16.17
N SER A 46 26.34 -7.20 -17.35
CA SER A 46 25.24 -8.06 -17.80
C SER A 46 25.61 -9.51 -17.48
N ALA A 47 24.89 -10.11 -16.52
CA ALA A 47 25.02 -11.53 -16.20
C ALA A 47 24.31 -12.37 -17.27
N ALA A 48 24.76 -12.21 -18.52
CA ALA A 48 24.47 -13.09 -19.63
C ALA A 48 25.69 -13.98 -19.90
N ALA A 49 26.25 -14.62 -18.85
CA ALA A 49 27.20 -15.74 -18.94
C ALA A 49 27.62 -16.23 -17.54
N ALA A 50 26.70 -16.83 -16.79
CA ALA A 50 27.05 -17.75 -15.69
C ALA A 50 25.90 -18.74 -15.45
N ALA A 51 25.43 -19.35 -16.53
CA ALA A 51 24.59 -20.54 -16.46
C ALA A 51 25.49 -21.77 -16.36
N ALA A 52 25.95 -22.10 -15.15
CA ALA A 52 26.43 -23.43 -14.81
C ALA A 52 26.45 -23.60 -13.28
N ALA A 53 25.73 -24.62 -12.81
CA ALA A 53 25.68 -25.13 -11.44
C ALA A 53 24.89 -24.31 -10.40
N ALA A 54 23.57 -24.35 -10.52
CA ALA A 54 22.69 -24.42 -9.34
C ALA A 54 21.55 -25.38 -9.67
N ASP A 55 21.41 -26.44 -8.87
CA ASP A 55 20.43 -27.51 -9.03
C ASP A 55 18.99 -26.97 -9.15
N PRO A 56 18.19 -27.45 -10.12
CA PRO A 56 16.81 -27.01 -10.30
C PRO A 56 15.88 -27.91 -9.48
N GLU A 57 15.99 -27.90 -8.15
CA GLU A 57 15.02 -28.57 -7.28
C GLU A 57 14.50 -27.63 -6.20
N SER A 58 13.43 -26.91 -6.55
CA SER A 58 12.33 -26.48 -5.64
C SER A 58 11.32 -25.58 -6.35
N ALA A 59 11.34 -25.49 -7.69
CA ALA A 59 10.21 -25.00 -8.48
C ALA A 59 9.07 -26.05 -8.60
N ALA A 60 8.93 -26.92 -7.60
CA ALA A 60 7.73 -27.71 -7.41
C ALA A 60 6.67 -26.75 -6.88
N GLY A 61 5.74 -26.37 -7.75
CA GLY A 61 4.56 -25.63 -7.38
C GLY A 61 3.85 -26.36 -6.25
N ASP A 62 3.97 -25.83 -5.04
CA ASP A 62 3.12 -26.22 -3.95
C ASP A 62 1.73 -25.62 -4.22
N ASP A 63 0.92 -26.34 -5.02
CA ASP A 63 -0.47 -26.04 -5.31
C ASP A 63 -1.39 -26.38 -4.13
N SER A 64 -0.86 -26.24 -2.91
CA SER A 64 -1.53 -26.37 -1.61
C SER A 64 -2.67 -25.34 -1.42
N GLY A 65 -2.78 -24.36 -2.32
CA GLY A 65 -3.76 -23.28 -2.22
C GLY A 65 -3.50 -22.28 -1.07
N SER A 66 -2.54 -22.60 -0.20
CA SER A 66 -2.06 -21.78 0.92
C SER A 66 -1.06 -20.71 0.48
N ILE A 67 -0.66 -19.83 1.41
CA ILE A 67 0.38 -18.83 1.19
C ILE A 67 1.74 -19.53 1.36
N PRO A 68 2.75 -19.29 0.49
CA PRO A 68 4.06 -19.93 0.62
C PRO A 68 4.68 -19.74 2.01
N GLU A 69 5.31 -20.78 2.57
CA GLU A 69 5.91 -20.80 3.93
C GLU A 69 6.80 -19.59 4.24
N SER A 70 7.57 -19.12 3.24
CA SER A 70 8.40 -17.90 3.31
C SER A 70 7.67 -16.62 3.75
N PHE A 71 6.33 -16.61 3.68
CA PHE A 71 5.51 -15.54 4.19
C PHE A 71 5.45 -15.52 5.72
N TYR A 72 5.46 -16.70 6.37
CA TYR A 72 5.31 -16.87 7.80
C TYR A 72 6.65 -16.92 8.55
N THR A 73 7.69 -17.44 7.89
CA THR A 73 9.02 -17.59 8.51
C THR A 73 9.68 -16.26 8.86
N ASN A 74 10.63 -16.29 9.79
CA ASN A 74 11.45 -15.14 10.20
C ASN A 74 10.64 -13.90 10.61
N GLY A 75 9.45 -14.08 11.19
CA GLY A 75 8.57 -12.98 11.60
C GLY A 75 7.92 -12.23 10.42
N GLY A 76 7.93 -12.79 9.21
CA GLY A 76 7.42 -12.16 8.00
C GLY A 76 5.95 -11.73 8.12
N LEU A 77 5.08 -12.58 8.69
CA LEU A 77 3.68 -12.22 8.92
C LEU A 77 3.56 -11.05 9.92
N LYS A 78 4.28 -11.11 11.05
CA LYS A 78 4.28 -10.04 12.06
C LYS A 78 4.69 -8.70 11.45
N LEU A 79 5.74 -8.70 10.63
CA LEU A 79 6.24 -7.50 9.97
C LEU A 79 5.20 -6.91 9.00
N ARG A 80 4.52 -7.74 8.22
CA ARG A 80 3.45 -7.30 7.30
C ARG A 80 2.22 -6.76 8.03
N VAL A 81 1.88 -7.34 9.19
CA VAL A 81 0.81 -6.82 10.06
C VAL A 81 1.20 -5.42 10.57
N VAL A 82 2.42 -5.25 11.07
CA VAL A 82 2.94 -3.95 11.51
C VAL A 82 2.92 -2.94 10.36
N TRP A 83 3.45 -3.29 9.18
CA TRP A 83 3.41 -2.42 8.01
C TRP A 83 2.00 -1.97 7.64
N THR A 84 1.05 -2.90 7.67
CA THR A 84 -0.35 -2.62 7.33
C THR A 84 -0.96 -1.64 8.33
N ILE A 85 -0.88 -1.95 9.62
CA ILE A 85 -1.47 -1.14 10.69
C ILE A 85 -0.82 0.25 10.71
N SER A 86 0.51 0.31 10.69
CA SER A 86 1.21 1.60 10.75
C SER A 86 0.96 2.46 9.51
N SER A 87 0.84 1.88 8.31
CA SER A 87 0.48 2.63 7.10
C SER A 87 -0.92 3.22 7.21
N LEU A 88 -1.89 2.46 7.75
CA LEU A 88 -3.25 2.94 7.95
C LEU A 88 -3.34 4.03 9.02
N ILE A 89 -2.61 3.90 10.13
CA ILE A 89 -2.50 4.95 11.16
C ILE A 89 -1.88 6.21 10.54
N ALA A 90 -0.78 6.07 9.80
CA ALA A 90 -0.11 7.18 9.14
C ALA A 90 -1.04 7.89 8.14
N ALA A 91 -1.85 7.14 7.39
CA ALA A 91 -2.85 7.70 6.48
C ALA A 91 -3.99 8.41 7.24
N ALA A 92 -4.52 7.80 8.29
CA ALA A 92 -5.58 8.35 9.15
C ALA A 92 -5.16 9.65 9.86
N THR A 93 -3.89 9.74 10.29
CA THR A 93 -3.33 10.98 10.84
C THR A 93 -3.25 12.08 9.79
N ARG A 94 -2.76 11.78 8.57
CA ARG A 94 -2.75 12.77 7.47
C ARG A 94 -4.15 13.25 7.12
N HIS A 95 -5.13 12.34 7.14
CA HIS A 95 -6.54 12.67 6.93
C HIS A 95 -7.06 13.63 8.01
N TYR A 96 -6.73 13.37 9.28
CA TYR A 96 -7.14 14.21 10.39
C TYR A 96 -6.58 15.64 10.26
N LEU A 97 -5.31 15.76 9.88
CA LEU A 97 -4.64 17.05 9.69
C LEU A 97 -5.22 17.86 8.53
N LEU A 98 -5.76 17.21 7.49
CA LEU A 98 -6.40 17.91 6.36
C LEU A 98 -7.66 18.69 6.74
N ARG A 99 -8.28 18.40 7.89
CA ARG A 99 -9.52 19.07 8.31
C ARG A 99 -9.41 20.58 8.29
N GLU A 100 -8.36 21.13 8.90
CA GLU A 100 -8.17 22.58 8.96
C GLU A 100 -7.83 23.16 7.58
N ILE A 101 -6.99 22.47 6.80
CA ILE A 101 -6.60 22.89 5.44
C ILE A 101 -7.83 22.97 4.52
N VAL A 102 -8.69 21.95 4.52
CA VAL A 102 -9.89 21.92 3.66
C VAL A 102 -10.91 22.96 4.10
N LYS A 103 -10.99 23.27 5.40
CA LYS A 103 -11.84 24.31 5.96
C LYS A 103 -11.36 25.72 5.57
N GLU A 104 -10.05 25.96 5.59
CA GLU A 104 -9.44 27.23 5.19
C GLU A 104 -9.48 27.46 3.68
N HIS A 105 -9.50 26.38 2.88
CA HIS A 105 -9.47 26.43 1.42
C HIS A 105 -10.73 25.79 0.79
N PRO A 106 -11.87 26.49 0.75
CA PRO A 106 -13.13 25.95 0.22
C PRO A 106 -13.11 25.70 -1.30
N THR A 107 -12.19 26.33 -2.03
CA THR A 107 -12.02 26.15 -3.49
C THR A 107 -11.11 24.98 -3.86
N LEU A 108 -10.53 24.27 -2.88
CA LEU A 108 -9.64 23.14 -3.13
C LEU A 108 -10.39 22.01 -3.85
N GLU A 109 -9.86 21.59 -5.00
CA GLU A 109 -10.43 20.51 -5.83
C GLU A 109 -9.63 19.20 -5.77
N ARG A 110 -8.37 19.26 -5.33
CA ARG A 110 -7.53 18.08 -5.16
C ARG A 110 -6.48 18.34 -4.10
N VAL A 111 -6.18 17.33 -3.30
CA VAL A 111 -5.04 17.37 -2.37
C VAL A 111 -4.30 16.05 -2.38
N ALA A 112 -2.97 16.15 -2.32
CA ALA A 112 -2.08 15.02 -2.08
C ALA A 112 -1.07 15.41 -1.00
N LEU A 113 -1.00 14.58 0.05
CA LEU A 113 -0.05 14.68 1.14
C LEU A 113 0.90 13.49 1.09
N THR A 114 2.16 13.78 0.82
CA THR A 114 3.23 12.77 0.70
C THR A 114 4.28 13.06 1.77
N ASP A 115 4.86 12.04 2.39
CA ASP A 115 6.03 12.28 3.28
C ASP A 115 7.30 12.60 2.49
N ALA A 116 8.28 13.15 3.20
CA ALA A 116 9.57 13.55 2.62
C ALA A 116 10.34 12.41 1.93
N HIS A 117 10.06 11.14 2.26
CA HIS A 117 10.72 9.98 1.67
C HIS A 117 9.91 9.34 0.54
N GLY A 118 8.73 9.88 0.23
CA GLY A 118 7.79 9.31 -0.74
C GLY A 118 7.27 7.93 -0.36
N GLN A 119 7.39 7.54 0.91
CA GLN A 119 6.92 6.27 1.46
C GLN A 119 5.39 6.20 1.38
N GLY A 120 4.71 7.24 1.83
CA GLY A 120 3.28 7.26 2.05
C GLY A 120 2.60 8.46 1.42
N THR A 121 1.53 8.22 0.66
CA THR A 121 0.71 9.28 0.06
C THR A 121 -0.76 9.14 0.43
N LEU A 122 -1.34 10.19 1.01
CA LEU A 122 -2.79 10.35 1.08
C LEU A 122 -3.26 11.27 -0.05
N SER A 123 -4.37 10.94 -0.69
CA SER A 123 -4.97 11.77 -1.73
C SER A 123 -6.49 11.90 -1.57
N MET A 124 -7.01 13.06 -1.95
CA MET A 124 -8.45 13.32 -2.13
C MET A 124 -8.66 14.07 -3.44
N GLY A 125 -9.61 13.61 -4.25
CA GLY A 125 -10.09 14.32 -5.43
C GLY A 125 -11.24 15.26 -5.10
N ARG A 126 -11.88 15.81 -6.14
CA ARG A 126 -12.93 16.81 -6.01
C ARG A 126 -14.14 16.26 -5.25
N ASP A 127 -14.52 15.04 -5.60
CA ASP A 127 -15.68 14.37 -5.04
C ASP A 127 -15.43 13.96 -3.58
N GLN A 128 -14.23 13.47 -3.30
CA GLN A 128 -13.78 13.19 -1.93
C GLN A 128 -13.75 14.43 -1.05
N LEU A 129 -13.26 15.56 -1.57
CA LEU A 129 -13.23 16.83 -0.85
C LEU A 129 -14.62 17.39 -0.62
N ARG A 130 -15.56 17.21 -1.56
CA ARG A 130 -16.97 17.54 -1.35
C ARG A 130 -17.56 16.68 -0.23
N GLU A 131 -17.37 15.36 -0.29
CA GLU A 131 -17.84 14.43 0.75
C GLU A 131 -17.29 14.83 2.13
N PHE A 132 -15.98 15.09 2.23
CA PHE A 132 -15.31 15.48 3.47
C PHE A 132 -15.82 16.81 4.05
N ARG A 133 -16.26 17.76 3.20
CA ARG A 133 -16.89 19.03 3.61
C ARG A 133 -18.33 18.84 4.08
N ASP A 134 -19.11 18.05 3.34
CA ASP A 134 -20.54 17.83 3.62
C ASP A 134 -20.75 16.94 4.86
N LYS A 135 -19.85 15.98 5.05
CA LYS A 135 -19.83 15.04 6.18
C LYS A 135 -18.44 15.10 6.82
N PRO A 136 -18.15 16.12 7.64
CA PRO A 136 -16.90 16.15 8.39
C PRO A 136 -16.79 14.93 9.31
N LEU A 137 -15.57 14.62 9.75
CA LEU A 137 -15.26 13.53 10.67
C LEU A 137 -16.35 13.37 11.75
N ALA A 138 -16.86 12.15 11.91
CA ALA A 138 -17.91 11.84 12.87
C ALA A 138 -17.57 12.43 14.26
N ALA A 139 -18.58 12.89 15.00
CA ALA A 139 -18.39 13.57 16.28
C ALA A 139 -17.49 12.79 17.26
N ALA A 140 -17.59 11.45 17.25
CA ALA A 140 -16.73 10.57 18.03
C ALA A 140 -15.25 10.62 17.60
N ALA A 141 -14.96 10.68 16.30
CA ALA A 141 -13.61 10.82 15.76
C ALA A 141 -13.02 12.21 16.04
N ALA A 142 -13.86 13.25 15.99
CA ALA A 142 -13.46 14.60 16.38
C ALA A 142 -13.10 14.68 17.88
N ALA A 143 -13.90 14.06 18.77
CA ALA A 143 -13.62 14.00 20.21
C ALA A 143 -12.35 13.19 20.53
N ALA A 144 -12.08 12.13 19.75
CA ALA A 144 -10.88 11.31 19.90
C ALA A 144 -9.62 11.92 19.24
N ASN A 145 -9.73 13.10 18.62
CA ASN A 145 -8.65 13.77 17.88
C ASN A 145 -7.94 12.87 16.85
N ARG A 146 -8.66 11.92 16.24
CA ARG A 146 -8.11 10.99 15.24
C ARG A 146 -9.17 10.54 14.25
N THR A 147 -8.77 10.25 13.02
CA THR A 147 -9.62 9.55 12.04
C THR A 147 -9.73 8.08 12.42
N GLN A 148 -10.94 7.54 12.49
CA GLN A 148 -11.14 6.09 12.66
C GLN A 148 -10.95 5.36 11.33
N VAL A 149 -10.31 4.20 11.36
CA VAL A 149 -10.21 3.32 10.20
C VAL A 149 -11.40 2.36 10.25
N PRO A 150 -12.26 2.31 9.21
CA PRO A 150 -13.41 1.41 9.21
C PRO A 150 -12.97 -0.05 9.11
N ALA A 151 -13.89 -0.98 9.36
CA ALA A 151 -13.66 -2.39 9.02
C ALA A 151 -13.37 -2.51 7.52
N CYS A 152 -12.40 -3.34 7.14
CA CYS A 152 -11.90 -3.44 5.77
C CYS A 152 -11.78 -4.89 5.30
N ASN A 153 -12.09 -5.10 4.02
CA ASN A 153 -11.65 -6.25 3.23
C ASN A 153 -10.27 -5.97 2.64
N MET A 154 -9.40 -6.97 2.68
CA MET A 154 -8.05 -6.86 2.18
C MET A 154 -7.77 -7.97 1.17
N LYS A 155 -7.15 -7.60 0.06
CA LYS A 155 -6.63 -8.51 -0.97
C LYS A 155 -5.11 -8.52 -0.88
N LEU A 156 -4.57 -9.60 -0.35
CA LEU A 156 -3.14 -9.84 -0.23
C LEU A 156 -2.63 -10.65 -1.43
N ARG A 157 -1.49 -10.24 -1.99
CA ARG A 157 -0.74 -10.98 -3.01
C ARG A 157 0.72 -11.00 -2.61
N TYR A 158 1.36 -12.15 -2.81
CA TYR A 158 2.70 -12.40 -2.29
C TYR A 158 3.59 -13.10 -3.33
N ALA A 159 4.86 -12.73 -3.34
CA ALA A 159 5.94 -13.41 -4.05
C ALA A 159 7.17 -13.50 -3.14
N PRO A 160 7.79 -14.69 -2.96
CA PRO A 160 9.02 -14.83 -2.18
C PRO A 160 10.18 -13.97 -2.69
N LEU A 161 10.29 -13.88 -4.02
CA LEU A 161 11.24 -13.02 -4.73
C LEU A 161 10.56 -12.45 -5.96
N LEU A 162 10.78 -11.16 -6.22
CA LEU A 162 10.27 -10.46 -7.39
C LEU A 162 11.41 -9.69 -8.06
N ASP A 163 11.80 -10.15 -9.25
CA ASP A 163 12.75 -9.45 -10.13
C ASP A 163 12.00 -8.45 -11.02
N LEU A 164 12.53 -7.24 -11.11
CA LEU A 164 12.04 -6.17 -11.97
C LEU A 164 12.98 -5.97 -13.18
N SER A 165 12.44 -5.38 -14.23
CA SER A 165 13.15 -5.15 -15.49
C SER A 165 14.39 -4.24 -15.35
N ASP A 166 14.43 -3.38 -14.33
CA ASP A 166 15.55 -2.49 -14.03
C ASP A 166 16.68 -3.18 -13.23
N GLY A 167 16.55 -4.49 -12.96
CA GLY A 167 17.50 -5.26 -12.16
C GLY A 167 17.28 -5.15 -10.65
N THR A 168 16.24 -4.44 -10.20
CA THR A 168 15.84 -4.43 -8.80
C THR A 168 15.22 -5.78 -8.42
N ARG A 169 15.66 -6.35 -7.29
CA ARG A 169 15.08 -7.56 -6.71
C ARG A 169 14.41 -7.23 -5.38
N ILE A 170 13.14 -7.60 -5.25
CA ILE A 170 12.35 -7.40 -4.03
C ILE A 170 12.10 -8.75 -3.38
N HIS A 171 12.72 -8.98 -2.23
CA HIS A 171 12.49 -10.16 -1.40
C HIS A 171 11.22 -9.98 -0.58
N GLY A 172 10.46 -11.06 -0.40
CA GLY A 172 9.22 -11.07 0.37
C GLY A 172 8.19 -10.05 -0.15
N ALA A 173 8.17 -9.80 -1.46
CA ALA A 173 7.32 -8.83 -2.13
C ALA A 173 5.84 -9.07 -1.82
N THR A 174 5.19 -8.04 -1.30
CA THR A 174 3.84 -8.10 -0.75
C THR A 174 3.02 -6.93 -1.27
N LEU A 175 1.86 -7.22 -1.87
CA LEU A 175 0.88 -6.21 -2.27
C LEU A 175 -0.40 -6.43 -1.47
N VAL A 176 -0.87 -5.39 -0.80
CA VAL A 176 -2.12 -5.39 -0.05
C VAL A 176 -3.02 -4.31 -0.60
N VAL A 177 -4.22 -4.68 -1.04
CA VAL A 177 -5.27 -3.74 -1.44
C VAL A 177 -6.38 -3.78 -0.41
N ILE A 178 -6.62 -2.66 0.25
CA ILE A 178 -7.54 -2.50 1.38
C ILE A 178 -8.74 -1.68 0.93
N LYS A 179 -9.95 -2.18 1.20
CA LYS A 179 -11.21 -1.51 0.91
C LYS A 179 -12.17 -1.66 2.10
N PRO A 180 -12.84 -0.59 2.56
CA PRO A 180 -13.83 -0.66 3.63
C PRO A 180 -14.97 -1.66 3.34
N VAL A 181 -15.53 -2.23 4.41
CA VAL A 181 -16.72 -3.08 4.42
C VAL A 181 -17.96 -2.20 4.57
N GLY A 182 -18.90 -2.25 3.63
CA GLY A 182 -20.17 -1.50 3.69
C GLY A 182 -20.07 -0.03 3.23
N GLU A 183 -21.16 0.46 2.62
CA GLU A 183 -21.31 1.73 1.87
C GLU A 183 -20.05 2.17 1.11
N ALA A 184 -19.90 1.88 -0.19
CA ALA A 184 -20.64 2.62 -1.23
C ALA A 184 -20.90 4.10 -0.88
N GLY A 185 -19.94 4.76 -0.24
CA GLY A 185 -19.79 6.21 -0.29
C GLY A 185 -19.66 6.61 -1.75
N CYS A 186 -20.79 7.05 -2.28
CA CYS A 186 -21.07 7.55 -3.61
C CYS A 186 -19.85 8.20 -4.29
N ILE A 187 -19.27 7.50 -5.27
CA ILE A 187 -19.02 7.93 -6.67
C ILE A 187 -18.12 6.87 -7.34
N GLY A 188 -18.72 6.10 -8.26
CA GLY A 188 -18.03 5.49 -9.41
C GLY A 188 -16.76 4.68 -9.14
N GLY A 189 -16.79 3.71 -8.23
CA GLY A 189 -15.64 2.84 -7.94
C GLY A 189 -15.94 1.36 -8.19
N GLY A 190 -16.26 0.99 -9.43
CA GLY A 190 -16.39 -0.40 -9.85
C GLY A 190 -15.07 -1.17 -9.67
N ARG A 191 -15.11 -2.49 -9.86
CA ARG A 191 -13.89 -3.32 -9.85
C ARG A 191 -12.80 -2.75 -10.76
N LYS A 192 -13.18 -2.17 -11.90
CA LYS A 192 -12.29 -1.53 -12.87
C LYS A 192 -11.57 -0.30 -12.31
N ASP A 193 -12.28 0.59 -11.63
CA ASP A 193 -11.68 1.82 -11.08
C ASP A 193 -10.68 1.50 -9.95
N LEU A 194 -10.97 0.46 -9.15
CA LEU A 194 -10.03 -0.04 -8.15
C LEU A 194 -8.79 -0.66 -8.80
N ASP A 195 -8.96 -1.46 -9.85
CA ASP A 195 -7.85 -2.07 -10.56
C ASP A 195 -6.96 -1.01 -11.24
N GLU A 196 -7.56 0.06 -11.79
CA GLU A 196 -6.84 1.22 -12.33
C GLU A 196 -6.12 2.00 -11.23
N PHE A 197 -6.78 2.24 -10.09
CA PHE A 197 -6.14 2.88 -8.93
C PHE A 197 -4.94 2.08 -8.43
N VAL A 198 -5.04 0.75 -8.37
CA VAL A 198 -3.94 -0.13 -7.97
C VAL A 198 -2.81 -0.04 -8.99
N ALA A 199 -3.10 -0.13 -10.29
CA ALA A 199 -2.09 -0.02 -11.35
C ALA A 199 -1.37 1.33 -11.36
N GLY A 200 -2.08 2.42 -11.03
CA GLY A 200 -1.54 3.78 -10.91
C GLY A 200 -1.14 4.18 -9.48
N ALA A 201 -0.99 3.21 -8.56
CA ALA A 201 -0.71 3.53 -7.17
C ALA A 201 0.71 4.09 -6.97
N PHE A 202 1.68 3.55 -7.73
CA PHE A 202 3.09 3.92 -7.63
C PHE A 202 3.71 4.14 -9.01
N ASP A 203 4.85 4.84 -9.01
CA ASP A 203 5.61 5.19 -10.20
C ASP A 203 6.94 4.42 -10.29
N GLY A 204 7.59 4.52 -11.46
CA GLY A 204 8.87 3.88 -11.73
C GLY A 204 8.83 2.35 -11.55
N PRO A 205 9.87 1.72 -10.97
CA PRO A 205 9.95 0.26 -10.86
C PRO A 205 8.83 -0.34 -9.98
N TYR A 206 8.27 0.45 -9.07
CA TYR A 206 7.18 -0.03 -8.20
C TYR A 206 5.87 -0.22 -8.95
N ARG A 207 5.66 0.45 -10.09
CA ARG A 207 4.51 0.19 -10.98
C ARG A 207 4.58 -1.20 -11.58
N GLU A 208 5.78 -1.59 -12.03
CA GLU A 208 6.04 -2.94 -12.56
C GLU A 208 5.81 -3.99 -11.46
N ALA A 209 6.31 -3.74 -10.24
CA ALA A 209 6.10 -4.62 -9.10
C ALA A 209 4.60 -4.87 -8.81
N VAL A 210 3.79 -3.81 -8.81
CA VAL A 210 2.33 -3.94 -8.63
C VAL A 210 1.70 -4.72 -9.78
N GLY A 211 2.09 -4.46 -11.02
CA GLY A 211 1.60 -5.19 -12.20
C GLY A 211 1.92 -6.69 -12.14
N ALA A 212 3.13 -7.06 -11.71
CA ALA A 212 3.55 -8.44 -11.54
C ALA A 212 2.82 -9.12 -10.37
N LEU A 213 2.73 -8.46 -9.22
CA LEU A 213 2.02 -8.99 -8.05
C LEU A 213 0.51 -9.12 -8.30
N SER A 214 -0.09 -8.25 -9.11
CA SER A 214 -1.54 -8.30 -9.41
C SER A 214 -1.97 -9.54 -10.19
N LYS A 215 -1.03 -10.21 -10.87
CA LYS A 215 -1.24 -11.47 -11.59
C LYS A 215 -1.13 -12.70 -10.68
N ARG A 216 -0.67 -12.53 -9.43
CA ARG A 216 -0.50 -13.62 -8.46
C ARG A 216 -1.83 -13.99 -7.79
N ARG A 217 -1.83 -15.15 -7.14
CA ARG A 217 -2.94 -15.61 -6.30
C ARG A 217 -3.30 -14.54 -5.28
N THR A 218 -4.59 -14.31 -5.12
CA THR A 218 -5.13 -13.32 -4.17
C THR A 218 -5.68 -14.05 -2.96
N TYR A 219 -5.21 -13.65 -1.78
CA TYR A 219 -5.67 -14.12 -0.48
C TYR A 219 -6.57 -13.03 0.13
N LEU A 220 -7.77 -13.42 0.55
CA LEU A 220 -8.73 -12.50 1.16
C LEU A 220 -8.55 -12.51 2.68
N LEU A 221 -8.49 -11.32 3.25
CA LEU A 221 -8.38 -11.11 4.70
C LEU A 221 -9.41 -10.07 5.11
N GLU A 222 -9.85 -10.15 6.36
CA GLU A 222 -10.72 -9.15 6.98
C GLU A 222 -9.99 -8.49 8.14
N MET A 223 -10.26 -7.21 8.33
CA MET A 223 -9.71 -6.42 9.43
C MET A 223 -10.84 -5.60 10.05
N ASN A 224 -10.99 -5.72 11.37
CA ASN A 224 -11.93 -4.89 12.13
C ASN A 224 -11.47 -3.42 12.13
N GLY A 225 -12.43 -2.50 12.28
CA GLY A 225 -12.11 -1.07 12.41
C GLY A 225 -11.47 -0.72 13.75
N PHE A 226 -10.68 0.35 13.79
CA PHE A 226 -9.91 0.79 14.97
C PHE A 226 -9.61 2.31 14.99
#